data_AF-A0A0Q6WNB4-F1
#
_entry.id   AF-A0A0Q6WNB4-F1
#
_cell.length_a   1.000
_cell.length_b   1.000
_cell.length_c   1.000
_cell.angle_alpha   90.00
_cell.angle_beta   90.00
_cell.angle_gamma   90.00
#
_symmetry.space_group_name_H-M   'P 1'
#
loop_
_entity.id
_entity.type
_entity.pdbx_description
1 polymer ?
#
loop_
_entity_poly.entity_id
_entity_poly.type
_entity_poly.pdbx_seq_one_letter_code
_entity_poly.pdbx_strand_id
1 'polypeptide(L)'
;MNRQTLIGGLLLAASAIASASVTSPVIGKLLWSEEFNGASLDSALWSTYDGNGCQIGLCGYGNQELEYYRPNNLSIVNVPFEPATRALAITAKREVMGANQFTSGKLDSAGKVQVKYGMIEIRAATPSVGVGLWPALWLLGTSPQAWPRKGEIDIMEQGGRQPAGLPAVSPDQFVGSNVITFNQAACVPGNESCAASTAWQTKNWVTPTRSLANRFVLYRLYWTDTQIRFTLVDNGRELDMYKAPISTVGSPALQEPFYLLMNMAVGGNFTPAATPAQITAPLPATMYVDYVRVYELDGKGEVKLGVGITPEAGKFGVFTDNTPVTNGQALGASADFFIWNTGSMSGGNIPPFEGSNVLALNYFAPGQWFGGAVQSRQTHDMSGFRGGNIKLKIKAPANVAFKIGILDNYTNHSWVTFPANTTAYGLVRNGEWGTATIPVAEIAGPLVALQSMNSLFEFLSVDGSNPAASFQMAFDDIIWDSGVAAVNAVAVTAPALAKTAAVPTASTQTGATTLELAANATGWVDAHYTVNGGETRTVRMRQDGAASRYTLGGLKKGDVVEYRFTSWDSRSQLATDSAVRSVVMK
;
A
#
# COMPACT_ATOMS: atom_id res chain seq x y z
N MET A 1 -38.37 38.95 48.31
CA MET A 1 -37.44 37.80 48.35
C MET A 1 -37.10 37.43 46.91
N ASN A 2 -36.04 38.03 46.33
CA ASN A 2 -35.61 37.73 44.97
C ASN A 2 -34.33 36.89 45.01
N ARG A 3 -34.42 35.64 44.55
CA ARG A 3 -33.30 34.71 44.37
C ARG A 3 -32.44 35.20 43.21
N GLN A 4 -31.15 35.41 43.47
CA GLN A 4 -30.12 35.54 42.45
C GLN A 4 -29.72 34.14 41.98
N THR A 5 -29.85 33.87 40.69
CA THR A 5 -29.37 32.65 40.05
C THR A 5 -27.98 32.91 39.50
N LEU A 6 -26.94 32.31 40.09
CA LEU A 6 -25.60 32.25 39.50
C LEU A 6 -25.64 31.28 38.32
N ILE A 7 -25.35 31.76 37.11
CA ILE A 7 -25.04 30.93 35.94
C ILE A 7 -23.52 30.72 35.94
N GLY A 8 -23.08 29.54 36.34
CA GLY A 8 -21.69 29.09 36.16
C GLY A 8 -21.44 28.75 34.69
N GLY A 9 -20.60 29.53 34.02
CA GLY A 9 -20.13 29.22 32.68
C GLY A 9 -19.18 28.02 32.70
N LEU A 10 -19.60 26.91 32.09
CA LEU A 10 -18.70 25.81 31.74
C LEU A 10 -17.79 26.29 30.61
N LEU A 11 -16.51 26.55 30.90
CA LEU A 11 -15.49 26.66 29.85
C LEU A 11 -15.29 25.27 29.24
N LEU A 12 -15.88 25.01 28.07
CA LEU A 12 -15.39 23.96 27.19
C LEU A 12 -14.01 24.39 26.70
N ALA A 13 -12.96 23.76 27.23
CA ALA A 13 -11.65 23.78 26.60
C ALA A 13 -11.78 23.02 25.26
N ALA A 14 -11.96 23.76 24.17
CA ALA A 14 -11.76 23.24 22.83
C ALA A 14 -10.27 22.92 22.70
N SER A 15 -9.89 21.67 22.97
CA SER A 15 -8.59 21.14 22.60
C SER A 15 -8.50 21.22 21.08
N ALA A 16 -7.78 22.22 20.58
CA ALA A 16 -7.41 22.29 19.18
C ALA A 16 -6.65 21.00 18.86
N ILE A 17 -7.30 20.11 18.11
CA ILE A 17 -6.63 18.94 17.54
C ILE A 17 -5.62 19.53 16.56
N ALA A 18 -4.36 19.61 16.96
CA ALA A 18 -3.28 19.97 16.05
C ALA A 18 -3.31 18.95 14.92
N SER A 19 -3.64 19.40 13.71
CA SER A 19 -3.57 18.55 12.53
C SER A 19 -2.13 18.06 12.39
N ALA A 20 -1.94 16.74 12.35
CA ALA A 20 -0.65 16.12 12.07
C ALA A 20 -0.02 16.76 10.82
N SER A 21 1.23 17.19 10.92
CA SER A 21 1.92 17.96 9.89
C SER A 21 3.14 17.20 9.42
N VAL A 22 3.14 16.81 8.14
CA VAL A 22 4.30 16.12 7.56
C VAL A 22 5.53 17.03 7.41
N THR A 23 5.37 18.35 7.53
CA THR A 23 6.47 19.32 7.43
C THR A 23 7.17 19.60 8.77
N SER A 24 6.49 19.38 9.89
CA SER A 24 7.09 19.50 11.23
C SER A 24 6.58 18.41 12.17
N PRO A 25 6.81 17.13 11.82
CA PRO A 25 6.20 16.04 12.55
C PRO A 25 6.99 15.65 13.81
N VAL A 26 6.27 15.11 14.79
CA VAL A 26 6.83 14.31 15.88
C VAL A 26 6.97 12.87 15.42
N ILE A 27 8.22 12.40 15.33
CA ILE A 27 8.52 10.98 15.03
C ILE A 27 8.43 10.18 16.32
N GLY A 28 7.37 9.37 16.43
CA GLY A 28 7.11 8.52 17.57
C GLY A 28 7.95 7.25 17.57
N LYS A 29 7.43 6.20 18.20
CA LYS A 29 8.12 4.90 18.35
C LYS A 29 8.25 4.16 17.03
N LEU A 30 9.22 3.25 16.95
CA LEU A 30 9.32 2.22 15.93
C LEU A 30 8.10 1.29 16.00
N LEU A 31 7.40 1.15 14.89
CA LEU A 31 6.27 0.23 14.71
C LEU A 31 6.73 -1.10 14.13
N TRP A 32 7.63 -1.08 13.14
CA TRP A 32 8.14 -2.27 12.49
C TRP A 32 9.48 -1.99 11.81
N SER A 33 10.29 -3.02 11.63
CA SER A 33 11.55 -2.94 10.91
C SER A 33 11.93 -4.26 10.26
N GLU A 34 12.57 -4.18 9.11
CA GLU A 34 13.40 -5.22 8.53
C GLU A 34 14.83 -4.67 8.40
N GLU A 35 15.80 -5.37 8.98
CA GLU A 35 17.19 -4.91 9.11
C GLU A 35 18.16 -5.74 8.27
N PHE A 36 17.67 -6.75 7.55
CA PHE A 36 18.44 -7.58 6.61
C PHE A 36 19.74 -8.14 7.23
N ASN A 37 19.69 -8.49 8.52
CA ASN A 37 20.82 -9.06 9.26
C ASN A 37 20.74 -10.59 9.40
N GLY A 38 19.66 -11.21 8.92
CA GLY A 38 19.47 -12.66 8.91
C GLY A 38 20.46 -13.38 7.99
N ALA A 39 20.47 -14.72 8.02
CA ALA A 39 21.30 -15.52 7.11
C ALA A 39 20.77 -15.50 5.67
N SER A 40 19.46 -15.31 5.50
CA SER A 40 18.74 -15.28 4.23
C SER A 40 17.54 -14.33 4.33
N LEU A 41 16.90 -14.05 3.19
CA LEU A 41 15.64 -13.32 3.15
C LEU A 41 14.55 -14.09 3.91
N ASP A 42 13.79 -13.41 4.76
CA ASP A 42 12.68 -14.02 5.50
C ASP A 42 11.45 -14.18 4.59
N SER A 43 11.11 -15.42 4.26
CA SER A 43 9.96 -15.73 3.41
C SER A 43 8.62 -15.49 4.10
N ALA A 44 8.58 -15.33 5.43
CA ALA A 44 7.38 -14.90 6.15
C ALA A 44 7.09 -13.40 5.93
N LEU A 45 8.10 -12.61 5.55
CA LEU A 45 7.97 -11.17 5.29
C LEU A 45 7.96 -10.84 3.80
N TRP A 46 8.70 -11.60 2.99
CA TRP A 46 8.95 -11.26 1.58
C TRP A 46 8.59 -12.38 0.61
N SER A 47 7.97 -12.01 -0.50
CA SER A 47 7.72 -12.85 -1.67
C SER A 47 8.65 -12.43 -2.80
N THR A 48 9.30 -13.39 -3.47
CA THR A 48 10.24 -13.12 -4.57
C THR A 48 9.62 -13.43 -5.93
N TYR A 49 9.97 -12.65 -6.94
CA TYR A 49 9.44 -12.83 -8.30
C TYR A 49 10.36 -13.71 -9.15
N ASP A 50 9.74 -14.53 -10.00
CA ASP A 50 10.39 -15.37 -11.00
C ASP A 50 9.65 -15.22 -12.33
N GLY A 51 10.14 -14.34 -13.21
CA GLY A 51 9.46 -14.02 -14.47
C GLY A 51 9.68 -12.60 -14.98
N ASN A 52 9.19 -12.36 -16.19
CA ASN A 52 9.21 -11.06 -16.89
C ASN A 52 7.81 -10.41 -16.98
N GLY A 53 6.84 -10.92 -16.21
CA GLY A 53 5.48 -10.43 -16.12
C GLY A 53 4.49 -11.08 -17.10
N CYS A 54 4.96 -11.78 -18.13
CA CYS A 54 4.06 -12.46 -19.08
C CYS A 54 3.19 -13.54 -18.42
N GLN A 55 3.71 -14.19 -17.36
CA GLN A 55 2.99 -15.22 -16.61
C GLN A 55 1.74 -14.71 -15.87
N ILE A 56 1.60 -13.38 -15.73
CA ILE A 56 0.43 -12.70 -15.16
C ILE A 56 -0.27 -11.80 -16.20
N GLY A 57 0.02 -12.00 -17.50
CA GLY A 57 -0.56 -11.19 -18.58
C GLY A 57 -0.01 -9.75 -18.67
N LEU A 58 1.09 -9.45 -17.97
CA LEU A 58 1.69 -8.11 -17.89
C LEU A 58 3.16 -8.16 -18.34
N CYS A 59 3.41 -8.60 -19.57
CA CYS A 59 4.77 -8.71 -20.13
C CYS A 59 5.56 -7.40 -19.99
N GLY A 60 6.84 -7.50 -19.62
CA GLY A 60 7.70 -6.34 -19.33
C GLY A 60 7.17 -5.50 -18.16
N TYR A 61 6.40 -6.14 -17.26
CA TYR A 61 5.71 -5.55 -16.11
C TYR A 61 4.91 -4.27 -16.42
N GLY A 62 4.43 -4.13 -17.66
CA GLY A 62 3.66 -2.97 -18.12
C GLY A 62 4.52 -1.78 -18.57
N ASN A 63 5.84 -1.85 -18.34
CA ASN A 63 6.78 -0.76 -18.61
C ASN A 63 7.81 -1.10 -19.69
N GLN A 64 7.64 -2.20 -20.42
CA GLN A 64 8.61 -2.70 -21.41
C GLN A 64 9.98 -3.00 -20.78
N GLU A 65 9.99 -3.44 -19.53
CA GLU A 65 11.18 -3.89 -18.80
C GLU A 65 11.86 -5.06 -19.54
N LEU A 66 13.20 -5.09 -19.54
CA LEU A 66 14.01 -6.02 -20.35
C LEU A 66 14.56 -7.20 -19.54
N GLU A 67 14.51 -7.14 -18.22
CA GLU A 67 14.98 -8.21 -17.35
C GLU A 67 13.97 -9.33 -17.16
N TYR A 68 14.49 -10.47 -16.74
CA TYR A 68 13.73 -11.54 -16.11
C TYR A 68 14.06 -11.52 -14.61
N TYR A 69 13.09 -11.23 -13.74
CA TYR A 69 13.33 -11.27 -12.30
C TYR A 69 13.52 -12.71 -11.83
N ARG A 70 14.47 -12.94 -10.91
CA ARG A 70 14.73 -14.26 -10.31
C ARG A 70 15.04 -14.14 -8.82
N PRO A 71 14.66 -15.14 -8.00
CA PRO A 71 15.08 -15.21 -6.59
C PRO A 71 16.61 -15.25 -6.43
N ASN A 72 17.33 -15.86 -7.37
CA ASN A 72 18.81 -15.98 -7.32
C ASN A 72 19.57 -14.66 -7.51
N ASN A 73 18.86 -13.58 -7.82
CA ASN A 73 19.42 -12.23 -7.91
C ASN A 73 19.24 -11.45 -6.59
N LEU A 74 18.69 -12.09 -5.56
CA LEU A 74 18.48 -11.56 -4.21
C LEU A 74 19.36 -12.32 -3.20
N SER A 75 20.04 -11.60 -2.30
CA SER A 75 20.80 -12.22 -1.21
C SER A 75 21.01 -11.27 -0.04
N ILE A 76 21.31 -11.80 1.15
CA ILE A 76 21.70 -10.99 2.31
C ILE A 76 23.21 -11.08 2.51
N VAL A 77 23.94 -9.99 2.28
CA VAL A 77 25.41 -9.99 2.19
C VAL A 77 26.05 -8.84 2.96
N ASN A 78 27.34 -8.97 3.28
CA ASN A 78 28.15 -7.83 3.73
C ASN A 78 28.31 -6.82 2.58
N VAL A 79 28.18 -5.54 2.90
CA VAL A 79 28.29 -4.47 1.90
C VAL A 79 29.76 -4.19 1.58
N PRO A 80 30.20 -4.24 0.30
CA PRO A 80 31.63 -4.13 -0.05
C PRO A 80 32.30 -2.82 0.35
N PHE A 81 31.55 -1.72 0.35
CA PHE A 81 32.03 -0.38 0.70
C PHE A 81 31.70 0.04 2.15
N GLU A 82 31.01 -0.83 2.91
CA GLU A 82 30.67 -0.59 4.31
C GLU A 82 30.71 -1.93 5.09
N PRO A 83 31.90 -2.48 5.41
CA PRO A 83 32.05 -3.88 5.86
C PRO A 83 31.34 -4.26 7.16
N ALA A 84 30.96 -3.27 7.98
CA ALA A 84 30.19 -3.48 9.21
C ALA A 84 28.67 -3.59 8.97
N THR A 85 28.23 -3.48 7.73
CA THR A 85 26.83 -3.44 7.33
C THR A 85 26.49 -4.68 6.51
N ARG A 86 25.39 -5.35 6.87
CA ARG A 86 24.74 -6.36 6.05
C ARG A 86 23.47 -5.78 5.46
N ALA A 87 23.15 -6.19 4.25
CA ALA A 87 22.05 -5.63 3.50
C ALA A 87 21.43 -6.66 2.57
N LEU A 88 20.18 -6.43 2.19
CA LEU A 88 19.60 -7.04 1.01
C LEU A 88 20.31 -6.51 -0.23
N ALA A 89 20.94 -7.41 -0.98
CA ALA A 89 21.52 -7.15 -2.29
C ALA A 89 20.54 -7.57 -3.38
N ILE A 90 20.16 -6.62 -4.24
CA ILE A 90 19.37 -6.84 -5.46
C ILE A 90 20.30 -6.63 -6.64
N THR A 91 20.65 -7.72 -7.35
CA THR A 91 21.71 -7.70 -8.35
C THR A 91 21.18 -7.88 -9.76
N ALA A 92 21.38 -6.90 -10.64
CA ALA A 92 21.12 -7.03 -12.07
C ALA A 92 22.36 -7.59 -12.78
N LYS A 93 22.15 -8.46 -13.78
CA LYS A 93 23.22 -9.10 -14.56
C LYS A 93 22.86 -9.10 -16.04
N ARG A 94 23.87 -9.04 -16.90
CA ARG A 94 23.73 -9.41 -18.32
C ARG A 94 23.82 -10.94 -18.40
N GLU A 95 22.68 -11.58 -18.27
CA GLU A 95 22.51 -13.03 -18.22
C GLU A 95 21.26 -13.38 -19.02
N VAL A 96 21.38 -14.31 -19.97
CA VAL A 96 20.25 -14.72 -20.82
C VAL A 96 19.34 -15.67 -20.04
N MET A 97 18.05 -15.34 -19.96
CA MET A 97 17.01 -16.18 -19.37
C MET A 97 15.78 -16.15 -20.27
N GLY A 98 15.51 -17.27 -20.95
CA GLY A 98 14.49 -17.30 -22.00
C GLY A 98 14.79 -16.28 -23.10
N ALA A 99 13.86 -15.37 -23.37
CA ALA A 99 14.00 -14.31 -24.36
C ALA A 99 14.67 -13.02 -23.83
N ASN A 100 14.88 -12.92 -22.51
CA ASN A 100 15.44 -11.74 -21.85
C ASN A 100 16.98 -11.83 -21.82
N GLN A 101 17.66 -10.70 -22.04
CA GLN A 101 19.13 -10.62 -22.02
C GLN A 101 19.71 -10.23 -20.64
N PHE A 102 18.82 -9.97 -19.69
CA PHE A 102 19.18 -9.53 -18.35
C PHE A 102 18.38 -10.31 -17.30
N THR A 103 18.99 -10.50 -16.13
CA THR A 103 18.30 -10.96 -14.92
C THR A 103 18.43 -9.92 -13.83
N SER A 104 17.45 -9.84 -12.93
CA SER A 104 17.50 -8.98 -11.75
C SER A 104 16.64 -9.52 -10.61
N GLY A 105 16.51 -8.79 -9.51
CA GLY A 105 15.66 -9.17 -8.37
C GLY A 105 14.49 -8.22 -8.17
N LYS A 106 13.35 -8.79 -7.76
CA LYS A 106 12.14 -8.09 -7.31
C LYS A 106 11.50 -8.88 -6.18
N LEU A 107 11.04 -8.16 -5.16
CA LEU A 107 10.34 -8.72 -4.00
C LEU A 107 9.27 -7.77 -3.49
N ASP A 108 8.26 -8.33 -2.82
CA ASP A 108 7.20 -7.58 -2.15
C ASP A 108 6.82 -8.18 -0.78
N SER A 109 6.04 -7.42 -0.01
CA SER A 109 5.44 -7.87 1.25
C SER A 109 3.92 -8.09 1.17
N ALA A 110 3.37 -8.36 -0.02
CA ALA A 110 1.93 -8.53 -0.24
C ALA A 110 1.37 -9.68 0.61
N GLY A 111 0.31 -9.39 1.38
CA GLY A 111 -0.29 -10.35 2.31
C GLY A 111 0.57 -10.70 3.53
N LYS A 112 1.72 -10.03 3.72
CA LYS A 112 2.71 -10.32 4.77
C LYS A 112 2.98 -9.13 5.69
N VAL A 113 3.33 -7.98 5.13
CA VAL A 113 3.53 -6.73 5.88
C VAL A 113 2.76 -5.63 5.17
N GLN A 114 1.86 -4.99 5.91
CA GLN A 114 1.03 -3.90 5.43
C GLN A 114 1.25 -2.68 6.32
N VAL A 115 1.43 -1.51 5.71
CA VAL A 115 1.68 -0.24 6.39
C VAL A 115 0.56 0.73 6.03
N LYS A 116 0.02 1.43 7.04
CA LYS A 116 -0.92 2.53 6.85
C LYS A 116 -0.44 3.73 7.65
N TYR A 117 -0.14 4.84 6.96
CA TYR A 117 0.42 6.05 7.56
C TYR A 117 1.76 5.83 8.28
N GLY A 118 2.23 6.85 8.99
CA GLY A 118 3.49 6.84 9.72
C GLY A 118 4.64 7.43 8.90
N MET A 119 5.86 7.21 9.38
CA MET A 119 7.08 7.54 8.66
C MET A 119 7.79 6.26 8.25
N ILE A 120 7.97 6.05 6.95
CA ILE A 120 8.77 4.94 6.41
C ILE A 120 10.15 5.48 6.07
N GLU A 121 11.19 4.92 6.67
CA GLU A 121 12.60 5.23 6.40
C GLU A 121 13.27 4.01 5.76
N ILE A 122 13.89 4.20 4.61
CA ILE A 122 14.66 3.16 3.92
C ILE A 122 16.09 3.64 3.74
N ARG A 123 17.04 2.91 4.32
CA ARG A 123 18.47 3.16 4.09
C ARG A 123 18.94 2.29 2.92
N ALA A 124 19.24 2.92 1.79
CA ALA A 124 19.62 2.21 0.58
C ALA A 124 20.78 2.89 -0.15
N ALA A 125 21.51 2.07 -0.93
CA ALA A 125 22.57 2.48 -1.83
C ALA A 125 22.27 1.92 -3.23
N THR A 126 22.19 2.79 -4.22
CA THR A 126 22.02 2.40 -5.62
C THR A 126 23.39 2.18 -6.27
N PRO A 127 23.50 1.32 -7.30
CA PRO A 127 24.75 1.23 -8.09
C PRO A 127 24.91 2.48 -8.96
N SER A 128 26.00 2.58 -9.72
CA SER A 128 26.02 3.52 -10.84
C SER A 128 24.99 3.05 -11.86
N VAL A 129 23.92 3.83 -12.02
CA VAL A 129 22.74 3.39 -12.78
C VAL A 129 22.97 3.45 -14.29
N GLY A 130 23.93 4.26 -14.73
CA GLY A 130 24.28 4.45 -16.14
C GLY A 130 23.05 4.70 -17.01
N VAL A 131 23.07 4.22 -18.26
CA VAL A 131 21.85 4.13 -19.07
C VAL A 131 21.28 2.72 -18.94
N GLY A 132 20.10 2.65 -18.31
CA GLY A 132 19.26 1.46 -18.34
C GLY A 132 19.00 0.77 -17.01
N LEU A 133 19.67 1.09 -15.89
CA LEU A 133 19.23 0.56 -14.60
C LEU A 133 18.14 1.44 -14.00
N TRP A 134 17.14 0.79 -13.40
CA TRP A 134 16.01 1.43 -12.73
C TRP A 134 15.77 0.79 -11.36
N PRO A 135 16.56 1.16 -10.33
CA PRO A 135 16.25 0.80 -8.95
C PRO A 135 15.00 1.55 -8.45
N ALA A 136 14.14 0.83 -7.73
CA ALA A 136 12.91 1.37 -7.16
C ALA A 136 12.64 0.84 -5.74
N LEU A 137 12.15 1.74 -4.87
CA LEU A 137 11.63 1.46 -3.53
C LEU A 137 10.23 2.09 -3.45
N TRP A 138 9.20 1.27 -3.34
CA TRP A 138 7.84 1.70 -3.61
C TRP A 138 6.81 0.87 -2.84
N LEU A 139 5.55 1.28 -2.92
CA LEU A 139 4.44 0.60 -2.31
C LEU A 139 3.25 0.49 -3.26
N LEU A 140 2.46 -0.57 -3.09
CA LEU A 140 1.15 -0.72 -3.72
C LEU A 140 0.06 -0.94 -2.66
N GLY A 141 -1.14 -0.42 -2.88
CA GLY A 141 -2.22 -0.57 -1.92
C GLY A 141 -2.69 -2.02 -1.78
N THR A 142 -3.29 -2.36 -0.66
CA THR A 142 -3.77 -3.73 -0.37
C THR A 142 -5.10 -4.05 -1.02
N SER A 143 -5.73 -3.06 -1.65
CA SER A 143 -6.99 -3.23 -2.38
C SER A 143 -6.87 -4.31 -3.46
N PRO A 144 -7.87 -5.19 -3.60
CA PRO A 144 -7.92 -6.21 -4.65
C PRO A 144 -8.34 -5.64 -6.01
N GLN A 145 -8.68 -4.36 -6.08
CA GLN A 145 -8.99 -3.69 -7.33
C GLN A 145 -7.74 -3.55 -8.20
N ALA A 146 -7.95 -3.57 -9.51
CA ALA A 146 -6.86 -3.39 -10.46
C ALA A 146 -6.18 -2.02 -10.27
N TRP A 147 -4.87 -1.99 -10.49
CA TRP A 147 -4.14 -0.73 -10.63
C TRP A 147 -4.78 0.13 -11.74
N PRO A 148 -4.88 1.47 -11.58
CA PRO A 148 -4.32 2.30 -10.51
C PRO A 148 -5.27 2.54 -9.32
N ARG A 149 -6.42 1.85 -9.23
CA ARG A 149 -7.41 2.07 -8.16
C ARG A 149 -6.91 1.70 -6.78
N LYS A 150 -6.04 0.68 -6.70
CA LYS A 150 -5.37 0.32 -5.45
C LYS A 150 -4.33 1.34 -4.98
N GLY A 151 -3.88 2.25 -5.86
CA GLY A 151 -2.87 3.25 -5.55
C GLY A 151 -1.43 2.70 -5.55
N GLU A 152 -0.49 3.59 -5.84
CA GLU A 152 0.96 3.38 -5.90
C GLU A 152 1.68 4.57 -5.27
N ILE A 153 2.69 4.29 -4.45
CA ILE A 153 3.54 5.29 -3.79
C ILE A 153 5.00 4.92 -4.04
N ASP A 154 5.67 5.66 -4.90
CA ASP A 154 7.08 5.45 -5.23
C ASP A 154 7.93 6.36 -4.33
N ILE A 155 8.55 5.78 -3.30
CA ILE A 155 9.41 6.53 -2.37
C ILE A 155 10.69 6.97 -3.10
N MET A 156 11.22 6.09 -3.94
CA MET A 156 12.45 6.30 -4.68
C MET A 156 12.41 5.59 -6.02
N GLU A 157 12.66 6.33 -7.09
CA GLU A 157 13.00 5.81 -8.41
C GLU A 157 14.20 6.57 -8.99
N GLN A 158 15.15 5.84 -9.58
CA GLN A 158 16.35 6.43 -10.19
C GLN A 158 16.66 5.79 -11.55
N GLY A 159 17.38 6.50 -12.42
CA GLY A 159 17.73 6.05 -13.79
C GLY A 159 16.80 6.57 -14.88
N GLY A 160 15.78 7.33 -14.49
CA GLY A 160 14.84 7.99 -15.41
C GLY A 160 15.43 9.23 -16.09
N ARG A 161 14.67 9.78 -17.04
CA ARG A 161 15.04 11.01 -17.74
C ARG A 161 14.81 12.24 -16.86
N GLN A 162 15.78 13.15 -16.83
CA GLN A 162 15.58 14.47 -16.24
C GLN A 162 14.58 15.28 -17.09
N PRO A 163 13.70 16.09 -16.47
CA PRO A 163 12.84 17.03 -17.21
C PRO A 163 13.63 17.96 -18.12
N ALA A 164 13.06 18.27 -19.30
CA ALA A 164 13.69 19.15 -20.27
C ALA A 164 13.92 20.57 -19.71
N GLY A 165 15.00 21.23 -20.15
CA GLY A 165 15.33 22.61 -19.78
C GLY A 165 16.10 22.76 -18.46
N LEU A 166 16.41 21.67 -17.77
CA LEU A 166 17.30 21.68 -16.60
C LEU A 166 18.76 21.45 -17.02
N PRO A 167 19.75 21.94 -16.23
CA PRO A 167 21.15 21.57 -16.43
C PRO A 167 21.31 20.05 -16.33
N ALA A 168 22.00 19.47 -17.32
CA ALA A 168 22.24 18.04 -17.35
C ALA A 168 23.06 17.61 -16.13
N VAL A 169 22.55 16.63 -15.40
CA VAL A 169 23.27 15.96 -14.30
C VAL A 169 23.50 14.48 -14.64
N SER A 170 24.45 13.84 -13.95
CA SER A 170 24.57 12.39 -14.03
C SER A 170 23.25 11.73 -13.58
N PRO A 171 22.81 10.62 -14.20
CA PRO A 171 21.71 9.79 -13.68
C PRO A 171 21.92 9.36 -12.22
N ASP A 172 23.19 9.24 -11.78
CA ASP A 172 23.52 8.94 -10.39
C ASP A 172 23.24 10.12 -9.43
N GLN A 173 22.93 11.31 -9.96
CA GLN A 173 22.61 12.54 -9.23
C GLN A 173 21.17 13.00 -9.47
N PHE A 174 20.30 12.13 -9.95
CA PHE A 174 18.88 12.44 -10.17
C PHE A 174 18.03 11.30 -9.61
N VAL A 175 17.14 11.63 -8.68
CA VAL A 175 16.24 10.66 -8.05
C VAL A 175 14.87 11.28 -7.86
N GLY A 176 13.83 10.50 -8.14
CA GLY A 176 12.44 10.90 -8.11
C GLY A 176 11.61 10.10 -7.12
N SER A 177 10.37 10.55 -6.95
CA SER A 177 9.28 9.89 -6.24
C SER A 177 7.99 10.16 -6.99
N ASN A 178 6.96 9.37 -6.77
CA ASN A 178 5.70 9.51 -7.50
C ASN A 178 4.54 8.95 -6.68
N VAL A 179 3.33 9.45 -6.96
CA VAL A 179 2.09 8.88 -6.44
C VAL A 179 1.19 8.67 -7.64
N ILE A 180 0.68 7.45 -7.79
CA ILE A 180 -0.25 7.11 -8.86
C ILE A 180 -1.56 6.61 -8.23
N THR A 181 -2.66 7.22 -8.64
CA THR A 181 -4.00 6.81 -8.22
C THR A 181 -4.95 6.81 -9.42
N PHE A 182 -6.10 6.17 -9.27
CA PHE A 182 -7.18 6.30 -10.24
C PHE A 182 -7.82 7.69 -10.17
N ASN A 183 -7.99 8.33 -11.32
CA ASN A 183 -8.85 9.51 -11.44
C ASN A 183 -9.64 9.45 -12.76
N GLN A 184 -10.96 9.61 -12.68
CA GLN A 184 -11.82 9.58 -13.86
C GLN A 184 -11.43 10.66 -14.90
N ALA A 185 -10.94 11.82 -14.46
CA ALA A 185 -10.49 12.88 -15.36
C ALA A 185 -9.20 12.52 -16.11
N ALA A 186 -8.43 11.53 -15.65
CA ALA A 186 -7.26 11.03 -16.32
C ALA A 186 -7.58 9.95 -17.38
N CYS A 187 -8.83 9.47 -17.46
CA CYS A 187 -9.30 8.56 -18.50
C CYS A 187 -9.40 9.28 -19.85
N VAL A 188 -8.30 9.30 -20.60
CA VAL A 188 -8.23 9.93 -21.94
C VAL A 188 -7.62 8.93 -22.94
N PRO A 189 -7.80 9.13 -24.26
CA PRO A 189 -7.14 8.28 -25.26
C PRO A 189 -5.62 8.24 -25.03
N GLY A 190 -5.04 7.03 -24.92
CA GLY A 190 -3.64 6.81 -24.56
C GLY A 190 -3.36 6.71 -23.05
N ASN A 191 -4.37 6.89 -22.20
CA ASN A 191 -4.34 6.60 -20.76
C ASN A 191 -5.64 5.90 -20.31
N GLU A 192 -5.96 4.78 -20.95
CA GLU A 192 -7.16 3.98 -20.69
C GLU A 192 -7.19 3.43 -19.27
N SER A 193 -6.03 3.31 -18.61
CA SER A 193 -5.91 2.93 -17.21
C SER A 193 -6.44 3.99 -16.24
N CYS A 194 -6.61 5.24 -16.70
CA CYS A 194 -6.98 6.39 -15.89
C CYS A 194 -5.99 6.68 -14.75
N ALA A 195 -4.72 6.34 -14.96
CA ALA A 195 -3.65 6.61 -14.00
C ALA A 195 -3.38 8.11 -13.92
N ALA A 196 -3.60 8.68 -12.75
CA ALA A 196 -3.21 10.04 -12.42
C ALA A 196 -1.89 9.99 -11.64
N SER A 197 -0.81 10.37 -12.30
CA SER A 197 0.53 10.45 -11.71
C SER A 197 0.88 11.89 -11.36
N THR A 198 1.42 12.08 -10.16
CA THR A 198 1.87 13.39 -9.66
C THR A 198 3.14 13.89 -10.35
N ALA A 199 3.94 12.99 -10.93
CA ALA A 199 5.16 13.32 -11.69
C ALA A 199 4.92 14.28 -12.87
N TRP A 200 3.71 14.26 -13.45
CA TRP A 200 3.33 15.16 -14.56
C TRP A 200 2.81 16.52 -14.11
N GLN A 201 2.52 16.68 -12.82
CA GLN A 201 1.80 17.85 -12.29
C GLN A 201 2.73 18.81 -11.54
N THR A 202 3.78 18.28 -10.91
CA THR A 202 4.68 19.05 -10.05
C THR A 202 6.08 18.45 -10.04
N LYS A 203 7.06 19.24 -9.60
CA LYS A 203 8.39 18.73 -9.24
C LYS A 203 8.23 17.58 -8.24
N ASN A 204 8.88 16.46 -8.52
CA ASN A 204 8.83 15.23 -7.76
C ASN A 204 10.22 14.58 -7.58
N TRP A 205 11.29 15.38 -7.63
CA TRP A 205 12.68 14.91 -7.71
C TRP A 205 13.65 15.78 -6.90
N VAL A 206 14.85 15.26 -6.64
CA VAL A 206 16.00 16.02 -6.13
C VAL A 206 17.24 15.76 -6.98
N THR A 207 18.15 16.75 -6.99
CA THR A 207 19.47 16.64 -7.61
C THR A 207 20.58 16.81 -6.57
N PRO A 208 21.05 15.73 -5.93
CA PRO A 208 22.11 15.81 -4.94
C PRO A 208 23.42 16.35 -5.53
N THR A 209 24.18 17.07 -4.71
CA THR A 209 25.43 17.72 -5.16
C THR A 209 26.56 16.72 -5.47
N ARG A 210 26.39 15.45 -5.07
CA ARG A 210 27.33 14.35 -5.34
C ARG A 210 26.55 13.11 -5.78
N SER A 211 27.20 12.24 -6.55
CA SER A 211 26.63 10.94 -6.97
C SER A 211 26.07 10.16 -5.78
N LEU A 212 24.92 9.52 -5.96
CA LEU A 212 24.30 8.58 -5.03
C LEU A 212 24.86 7.16 -5.16
N ALA A 213 25.61 6.88 -6.23
CA ALA A 213 26.11 5.56 -6.52
C ALA A 213 27.04 5.02 -5.41
N ASN A 214 26.84 3.76 -5.04
CA ASN A 214 27.66 2.98 -4.12
C ASN A 214 27.88 3.63 -2.75
N ARG A 215 26.86 4.33 -2.23
CA ARG A 215 26.84 4.83 -0.86
C ARG A 215 25.42 4.86 -0.32
N PHE A 216 25.29 4.68 0.99
CA PHE A 216 23.98 4.77 1.63
C PHE A 216 23.50 6.20 1.81
N VAL A 217 22.19 6.36 1.60
CA VAL A 217 21.38 7.54 1.94
C VAL A 217 20.07 7.07 2.56
N LEU A 218 19.30 7.99 3.14
CA LEU A 218 17.97 7.68 3.66
C LEU A 218 16.91 8.24 2.72
N TYR A 219 15.95 7.41 2.35
CA TYR A 219 14.73 7.82 1.69
C TYR A 219 13.60 7.77 2.72
N ARG A 220 12.85 8.85 2.86
CA ARG A 220 11.74 8.93 3.83
C ARG A 220 10.42 9.27 3.15
N LEU A 221 9.39 8.55 3.57
CA LEU A 221 8.00 8.84 3.30
C LEU A 221 7.33 9.23 4.62
N TYR A 222 6.78 10.43 4.69
CA TYR A 222 5.89 10.86 5.77
C TYR A 222 4.47 10.80 5.24
N TRP A 223 3.61 10.01 5.87
CA TRP A 223 2.28 9.75 5.36
C TRP A 223 1.23 9.80 6.46
N THR A 224 0.18 10.58 6.20
CA THR A 224 -1.01 10.71 7.03
C THR A 224 -2.26 10.55 6.17
N ASP A 225 -3.41 10.51 6.83
CA ASP A 225 -4.75 10.58 6.21
C ASP A 225 -5.03 11.85 5.40
N THR A 226 -4.20 12.90 5.53
CA THR A 226 -4.39 14.17 4.81
C THR A 226 -3.23 14.56 3.90
N GLN A 227 -2.01 14.09 4.16
CA GLN A 227 -0.80 14.52 3.45
C GLN A 227 0.26 13.42 3.29
N ILE A 228 1.04 13.54 2.22
CA ILE A 228 2.28 12.79 1.93
C ILE A 228 3.44 13.75 1.68
N ARG A 229 4.62 13.45 2.21
CA ARG A 229 5.88 14.13 1.93
C ARG A 229 7.00 13.12 1.68
N PHE A 230 7.80 13.37 0.64
CA PHE A 230 8.95 12.54 0.26
C PHE A 230 10.25 13.31 0.43
N THR A 231 11.23 12.70 1.08
CA THR A 231 12.55 13.31 1.26
C THR A 231 13.70 12.34 1.01
N LEU A 232 14.83 12.91 0.62
CA LEU A 232 16.14 12.28 0.63
C LEU A 232 16.97 12.94 1.74
N VAL A 233 17.52 12.15 2.66
CA VAL A 233 18.54 12.62 3.60
C VAL A 233 19.92 12.26 3.08
N ASP A 234 20.70 13.28 2.72
CA ASP A 234 22.08 13.15 2.27
C ASP A 234 23.00 14.01 3.15
N ASN A 235 23.99 13.36 3.77
CA ASN A 235 24.97 14.01 4.64
C ASN A 235 24.34 14.86 5.77
N GLY A 236 23.28 14.34 6.39
CA GLY A 236 22.53 15.01 7.46
C GLY A 236 21.63 16.15 7.01
N ARG A 237 21.53 16.42 5.69
CA ARG A 237 20.58 17.37 5.12
C ARG A 237 19.39 16.62 4.53
N GLU A 238 18.20 16.97 4.96
CA GLU A 238 16.95 16.47 4.40
C GLU A 238 16.50 17.36 3.23
N LEU A 239 16.17 16.72 2.10
CA LEU A 239 15.85 17.37 0.84
C LEU A 239 14.47 16.93 0.37
N ASP A 240 13.54 17.88 0.27
CA ASP A 240 12.20 17.63 -0.26
C ASP A 240 12.21 17.37 -1.77
N MET A 241 11.61 16.24 -2.18
CA MET A 241 11.43 15.91 -3.59
C MET A 241 10.33 16.79 -4.22
N TYR A 242 9.28 17.07 -3.46
CA TYR A 242 8.19 17.96 -3.86
C TYR A 242 8.37 19.38 -3.35
N LYS A 243 7.74 20.36 -4.01
CA LYS A 243 7.73 21.75 -3.52
C LYS A 243 6.87 21.94 -2.27
N ALA A 244 5.85 21.10 -2.11
CA ALA A 244 4.94 21.07 -0.97
C ALA A 244 4.43 19.63 -0.80
N PRO A 245 3.92 19.27 0.40
CA PRO A 245 3.26 17.98 0.60
C PRO A 245 2.10 17.75 -0.37
N ILE A 246 1.89 16.49 -0.75
CA ILE A 246 0.78 16.04 -1.59
C ILE A 246 -0.43 15.82 -0.68
N SER A 247 -1.61 16.27 -1.10
CA SER A 247 -2.84 15.96 -0.35
C SER A 247 -3.31 14.54 -0.63
N THR A 248 -3.71 13.82 0.41
CA THR A 248 -4.39 12.51 0.29
C THR A 248 -5.92 12.63 0.44
N VAL A 249 -6.43 13.84 0.72
CA VAL A 249 -7.86 14.11 0.83
C VAL A 249 -8.53 13.89 -0.53
N GLY A 250 -9.60 13.11 -0.54
CA GLY A 250 -10.31 12.76 -1.78
C GLY A 250 -9.66 11.65 -2.60
N SER A 251 -8.61 11.00 -2.07
CA SER A 251 -7.97 9.83 -2.67
C SER A 251 -8.16 8.60 -1.77
N PRO A 252 -9.27 7.85 -1.92
CA PRO A 252 -9.57 6.70 -1.06
C PRO A 252 -8.44 5.67 -1.01
N ALA A 253 -7.75 5.45 -2.13
CA ALA A 253 -6.60 4.55 -2.20
C ALA A 253 -5.52 4.92 -1.18
N LEU A 254 -5.15 6.21 -1.06
CA LEU A 254 -4.10 6.71 -0.15
C LEU A 254 -4.55 6.78 1.32
N GLN A 255 -5.78 6.38 1.60
CA GLN A 255 -6.32 6.27 2.95
C GLN A 255 -6.43 4.82 3.42
N GLU A 256 -5.88 3.87 2.65
CA GLU A 256 -5.87 2.45 2.99
C GLU A 256 -4.45 1.90 3.14
N PRO A 257 -4.25 0.69 3.71
CA PRO A 257 -2.93 0.09 3.85
C PRO A 257 -2.26 -0.22 2.51
N PHE A 258 -0.92 -0.23 2.53
CA PHE A 258 -0.05 -0.55 1.41
C PHE A 258 0.96 -1.62 1.81
N TYR A 259 1.45 -2.41 0.85
CA TYR A 259 2.58 -3.31 1.03
C TYR A 259 3.81 -2.79 0.30
N LEU A 260 5.00 -3.18 0.77
CA LEU A 260 6.30 -2.72 0.28
C LEU A 260 6.73 -3.52 -0.94
N LEU A 261 7.41 -2.85 -1.88
CA LEU A 261 8.08 -3.45 -3.03
C LEU A 261 9.47 -2.86 -3.21
N MET A 262 10.41 -3.70 -3.62
CA MET A 262 11.77 -3.31 -3.97
C MET A 262 12.22 -4.10 -5.19
N ASN A 263 12.83 -3.42 -6.16
CA ASN A 263 13.38 -4.07 -7.34
C ASN A 263 14.47 -3.22 -8.00
N MET A 264 15.15 -3.82 -8.96
CA MET A 264 16.03 -3.12 -9.89
C MET A 264 15.71 -3.57 -11.32
N ALA A 265 14.86 -2.83 -12.01
CA ALA A 265 14.54 -3.07 -13.41
C ALA A 265 15.73 -2.74 -14.32
N VAL A 266 15.70 -3.28 -15.55
CA VAL A 266 16.65 -3.01 -16.62
C VAL A 266 15.89 -2.57 -17.88
N GLY A 267 16.15 -1.36 -18.35
CA GLY A 267 15.50 -0.77 -19.51
C GLY A 267 14.08 -0.31 -19.22
N GLY A 268 13.23 -0.36 -20.23
CA GLY A 268 11.83 0.06 -20.16
C GLY A 268 11.62 1.56 -20.36
N ASN A 269 10.34 1.94 -20.38
CA ASN A 269 9.85 3.27 -20.76
C ASN A 269 10.30 4.40 -19.81
N PHE A 270 10.61 4.06 -18.57
CA PHE A 270 11.14 5.02 -17.59
C PHE A 270 12.57 5.44 -17.93
N THR A 271 13.41 4.49 -18.35
CA THR A 271 14.82 4.74 -18.65
C THR A 271 15.01 5.30 -20.07
N PRO A 272 16.20 5.84 -20.41
CA PRO A 272 16.52 6.19 -21.78
C PRO A 272 16.76 4.98 -22.72
N ALA A 273 16.61 3.73 -22.26
CA ALA A 273 16.90 2.52 -23.03
C ALA A 273 15.68 1.58 -23.14
N ALA A 274 15.16 1.46 -24.34
CA ALA A 274 14.05 0.57 -24.69
C ALA A 274 14.52 -0.79 -25.26
N THR A 275 15.81 -0.95 -25.56
CA THR A 275 16.37 -2.17 -26.16
C THR A 275 17.65 -2.61 -25.48
N PRO A 276 17.99 -3.92 -25.51
CA PRO A 276 19.20 -4.43 -24.86
C PRO A 276 20.51 -3.80 -25.33
N ALA A 277 20.57 -3.37 -26.60
CA ALA A 277 21.74 -2.73 -27.19
C ALA A 277 21.98 -1.30 -26.65
N GLN A 278 20.94 -0.65 -26.11
CA GLN A 278 21.04 0.69 -25.52
C GLN A 278 21.52 0.68 -24.07
N ILE A 279 21.59 -0.49 -23.43
CA ILE A 279 22.01 -0.61 -22.03
C ILE A 279 23.52 -0.45 -21.93
N THR A 280 23.96 0.67 -21.35
CA THR A 280 25.38 0.98 -21.09
C THR A 280 25.74 0.96 -19.62
N ALA A 281 24.77 0.74 -18.73
CA ALA A 281 25.01 0.60 -17.30
C ALA A 281 26.05 -0.51 -17.02
N PRO A 282 27.00 -0.30 -16.08
CA PRO A 282 27.98 -1.31 -15.73
C PRO A 282 27.29 -2.49 -15.06
N LEU A 283 27.47 -3.70 -15.59
CA LEU A 283 26.87 -4.93 -15.07
C LEU A 283 27.97 -5.98 -14.78
N PRO A 284 27.85 -6.78 -13.70
CA PRO A 284 26.75 -6.80 -12.74
C PRO A 284 26.71 -5.55 -11.86
N ALA A 285 25.51 -5.14 -11.47
CA ALA A 285 25.24 -4.01 -10.60
C ALA A 285 24.37 -4.44 -9.43
N THR A 286 24.56 -3.85 -8.26
CA THR A 286 23.83 -4.23 -7.05
C THR A 286 23.27 -3.00 -6.34
N MET A 287 21.95 -2.98 -6.11
CA MET A 287 21.32 -2.11 -5.12
C MET A 287 21.39 -2.79 -3.76
N TYR A 288 21.78 -2.06 -2.72
CA TYR A 288 21.79 -2.53 -1.34
C TYR A 288 20.71 -1.81 -0.53
N VAL A 289 19.92 -2.57 0.22
CA VAL A 289 18.98 -2.04 1.23
C VAL A 289 19.44 -2.54 2.60
N ASP A 290 19.92 -1.62 3.43
CA ASP A 290 20.37 -1.92 4.80
C ASP A 290 19.18 -2.17 5.72
N TYR A 291 18.16 -1.31 5.67
CA TYR A 291 16.93 -1.53 6.41
C TYR A 291 15.72 -0.83 5.79
N VAL A 292 14.54 -1.31 6.18
CA VAL A 292 13.26 -0.61 6.10
C VAL A 292 12.72 -0.47 7.51
N ARG A 293 12.35 0.74 7.91
CA ARG A 293 11.76 1.02 9.24
C ARG A 293 10.50 1.84 9.10
N VAL A 294 9.51 1.53 9.93
CA VAL A 294 8.24 2.24 10.02
C VAL A 294 8.10 2.79 11.43
N TYR A 295 7.87 4.09 11.54
CA TYR A 295 7.70 4.81 12.80
C TYR A 295 6.32 5.45 12.87
N GLU A 296 5.84 5.70 14.09
CA GLU A 296 4.72 6.60 14.29
C GLU A 296 5.06 8.02 13.84
N LEU A 297 4.06 8.72 13.34
CA LEU A 297 4.12 10.10 12.85
C LEU A 297 2.94 10.88 13.44
N ASP A 298 3.21 11.78 14.39
CA ASP A 298 2.17 12.53 15.11
C ASP A 298 1.08 11.61 15.71
N GLY A 299 1.49 10.46 16.24
CA GLY A 299 0.59 9.44 16.79
C GLY A 299 -0.20 8.64 15.74
N LYS A 300 0.08 8.83 14.44
CA LYS A 300 -0.45 8.03 13.35
C LYS A 300 0.56 6.99 12.90
N GLY A 301 0.08 5.91 12.29
CA GLY A 301 0.90 4.83 11.77
C GLY A 301 0.41 3.49 12.31
N GLU A 302 0.22 2.55 11.41
CA GLU A 302 -0.17 1.18 11.72
C GLU A 302 0.63 0.24 10.83
N VAL A 303 1.09 -0.87 11.42
CA VAL A 303 1.64 -2.00 10.67
C VAL A 303 0.83 -3.23 11.02
N LYS A 304 0.40 -3.98 9.99
CA LYS A 304 -0.26 -5.27 10.13
C LYS A 304 0.61 -6.36 9.52
N LEU A 305 0.75 -7.46 10.26
CA LEU A 305 1.41 -8.67 9.77
C LEU A 305 0.36 -9.68 9.31
N GLY A 306 0.62 -10.34 8.18
CA GLY A 306 -0.33 -11.22 7.51
C GLY A 306 -1.48 -10.45 6.85
N VAL A 307 -2.54 -11.17 6.46
CA VAL A 307 -3.76 -10.58 5.90
C VAL A 307 -4.66 -9.94 6.96
N GLY A 308 -4.62 -10.44 8.21
CA GLY A 308 -5.28 -9.80 9.36
C GLY A 308 -6.80 -9.64 9.25
N ILE A 309 -7.46 -10.40 8.37
CA ILE A 309 -8.91 -10.37 8.16
C ILE A 309 -9.61 -11.42 9.03
N THR A 310 -10.68 -11.01 9.70
CA THR A 310 -11.55 -11.90 10.48
C THR A 310 -12.74 -12.32 9.63
N PRO A 311 -13.19 -13.59 9.71
CA PRO A 311 -14.40 -14.02 9.04
C PRO A 311 -15.61 -13.15 9.40
N GLU A 312 -16.27 -12.65 8.37
CA GLU A 312 -17.54 -11.94 8.45
C GLU A 312 -18.67 -12.93 8.82
N ALA A 313 -19.66 -12.46 9.58
CA ALA A 313 -20.77 -13.29 10.07
C ALA A 313 -22.07 -12.46 10.23
N GLY A 314 -23.19 -13.14 10.47
CA GLY A 314 -24.50 -12.51 10.59
C GLY A 314 -25.03 -12.12 9.22
N LYS A 315 -25.24 -10.83 8.98
CA LYS A 315 -25.62 -10.31 7.66
C LYS A 315 -24.58 -9.32 7.15
N PHE A 316 -24.09 -9.54 5.93
CA PHE A 316 -23.20 -8.61 5.24
C PHE A 316 -23.92 -7.96 4.05
N GLY A 317 -24.09 -6.64 4.09
CA GLY A 317 -24.70 -5.88 3.01
C GLY A 317 -23.69 -5.57 1.90
N VAL A 318 -23.87 -6.19 0.73
CA VAL A 318 -23.10 -5.86 -0.47
C VAL A 318 -23.64 -4.58 -1.11
N PHE A 319 -24.97 -4.43 -1.11
CA PHE A 319 -25.68 -3.25 -1.57
C PHE A 319 -27.10 -3.28 -0.98
N THR A 320 -27.40 -2.41 -0.02
CA THR A 320 -28.74 -2.28 0.60
C THR A 320 -28.84 -0.93 1.31
N ASP A 321 -30.07 -0.46 1.51
CA ASP A 321 -30.38 0.78 2.22
C ASP A 321 -30.95 0.52 3.62
N ASN A 322 -32.21 0.09 3.72
CA ASN A 322 -32.87 -0.05 5.01
C ASN A 322 -32.85 -1.48 5.53
N THR A 323 -32.44 -2.48 4.72
CA THR A 323 -32.33 -3.84 5.24
C THR A 323 -31.25 -3.89 6.32
N PRO A 324 -31.58 -4.30 7.57
CA PRO A 324 -30.61 -4.33 8.64
C PRO A 324 -29.53 -5.39 8.38
N VAL A 325 -28.28 -4.95 8.45
CA VAL A 325 -27.08 -5.79 8.30
C VAL A 325 -26.16 -5.63 9.50
N THR A 326 -25.35 -6.66 9.77
CA THR A 326 -24.33 -6.64 10.83
C THR A 326 -23.13 -5.81 10.41
N ASN A 327 -22.72 -5.97 9.15
CA ASN A 327 -21.63 -5.22 8.52
C ASN A 327 -21.99 -5.04 7.03
N GLY A 328 -21.23 -4.25 6.29
CA GLY A 328 -21.45 -4.10 4.87
C GLY A 328 -20.49 -3.13 4.21
N GLN A 329 -20.70 -2.95 2.91
CA GLN A 329 -19.93 -2.03 2.09
C GLN A 329 -20.83 -1.02 1.38
N ALA A 330 -20.25 0.13 1.08
CA ALA A 330 -20.93 1.24 0.43
C ALA A 330 -20.21 1.60 -0.87
N LEU A 331 -20.99 1.75 -1.94
CA LEU A 331 -20.45 2.11 -3.24
C LEU A 331 -19.82 3.51 -3.21
N GLY A 332 -18.67 3.65 -3.87
CA GLY A 332 -17.87 4.88 -3.87
C GLY A 332 -17.03 5.10 -2.61
N ALA A 333 -17.27 4.33 -1.54
CA ALA A 333 -16.53 4.42 -0.28
C ALA A 333 -15.68 3.17 -0.01
N SER A 334 -16.30 2.00 0.15
CA SER A 334 -15.63 0.72 0.45
C SER A 334 -15.83 -0.35 -0.63
N ALA A 335 -16.62 -0.06 -1.65
CA ALA A 335 -16.75 -0.87 -2.86
C ALA A 335 -17.00 0.03 -4.08
N ASP A 336 -16.87 -0.53 -5.28
CA ASP A 336 -17.24 0.15 -6.52
C ASP A 336 -18.10 -0.78 -7.39
N PHE A 337 -19.02 -0.18 -8.14
CA PHE A 337 -19.83 -0.90 -9.11
C PHE A 337 -19.26 -0.71 -10.52
N PHE A 338 -19.07 -1.82 -11.22
CA PHE A 338 -18.49 -1.85 -12.56
C PHE A 338 -19.49 -2.43 -13.55
N ILE A 339 -19.65 -1.74 -14.68
CA ILE A 339 -20.26 -2.29 -15.89
C ILE A 339 -19.12 -2.73 -16.81
N TRP A 340 -19.02 -4.02 -17.10
CA TRP A 340 -17.91 -4.58 -17.87
C TRP A 340 -18.05 -4.37 -19.38
N ASN A 341 -19.27 -4.23 -19.88
CA ASN A 341 -19.55 -3.87 -21.28
C ASN A 341 -20.37 -2.58 -21.36
N THR A 342 -19.68 -1.44 -21.33
CA THR A 342 -20.31 -0.12 -21.47
C THR A 342 -20.84 0.16 -22.89
N GLY A 343 -20.47 -0.68 -23.87
CA GLY A 343 -21.02 -0.65 -25.23
C GLY A 343 -22.40 -1.32 -25.36
N SER A 344 -22.85 -2.05 -24.33
CA SER A 344 -24.17 -2.69 -24.32
C SER A 344 -25.05 -2.29 -23.14
N MET A 345 -24.45 -1.72 -22.08
CA MET A 345 -25.15 -1.34 -20.85
C MET A 345 -24.79 0.07 -20.36
N SER A 346 -25.76 0.70 -19.71
CA SER A 346 -25.64 2.00 -19.04
C SER A 346 -26.52 2.03 -17.78
N GLY A 347 -26.50 3.13 -17.04
CA GLY A 347 -27.44 3.34 -15.93
C GLY A 347 -28.90 3.32 -16.40
N GLY A 348 -29.75 2.61 -15.67
CA GLY A 348 -31.20 2.53 -15.90
C GLY A 348 -31.98 3.51 -15.02
N ASN A 349 -33.31 3.42 -15.09
CA ASN A 349 -34.23 4.28 -14.34
C ASN A 349 -35.32 3.51 -13.57
N ILE A 350 -35.18 2.19 -13.42
CA ILE A 350 -36.04 1.40 -12.53
C ILE A 350 -35.92 1.98 -11.11
N PRO A 351 -37.02 2.40 -10.46
CA PRO A 351 -37.00 2.88 -9.08
C PRO A 351 -36.51 1.80 -8.10
N PRO A 352 -35.89 2.19 -6.97
CA PRO A 352 -35.47 1.26 -5.94
C PRO A 352 -36.63 0.40 -5.41
N PHE A 353 -36.30 -0.79 -4.91
CA PHE A 353 -37.29 -1.63 -4.21
C PHE A 353 -37.71 -0.96 -2.91
N GLU A 354 -36.74 -0.40 -2.20
CA GLU A 354 -36.93 0.40 -1.00
C GLU A 354 -35.82 1.46 -0.84
N GLY A 355 -35.99 2.40 0.09
CA GLY A 355 -34.96 3.42 0.31
C GLY A 355 -34.79 4.34 -0.90
N SER A 356 -33.54 4.65 -1.23
CA SER A 356 -33.18 5.69 -2.20
C SER A 356 -32.18 5.23 -3.26
N ASN A 357 -31.49 4.10 -3.06
CA ASN A 357 -30.43 3.62 -3.92
C ASN A 357 -30.86 2.33 -4.64
N VAL A 358 -30.44 2.19 -5.91
CA VAL A 358 -30.70 0.99 -6.72
C VAL A 358 -29.60 0.79 -7.74
N LEU A 359 -29.26 -0.46 -8.03
CA LEU A 359 -28.43 -0.80 -9.20
C LEU A 359 -29.33 -0.97 -10.42
N ALA A 360 -29.85 0.13 -10.94
CA ALA A 360 -30.68 0.14 -12.15
C ALA A 360 -29.82 0.17 -13.41
N LEU A 361 -30.16 -0.67 -14.38
CA LEU A 361 -29.37 -0.93 -15.58
C LEU A 361 -30.25 -0.89 -16.82
N ASN A 362 -29.73 -0.25 -17.88
CA ASN A 362 -30.35 -0.20 -19.20
C ASN A 362 -29.45 -0.89 -20.23
N TYR A 363 -29.92 -2.02 -20.76
CA TYR A 363 -29.29 -2.73 -21.86
C TYR A 363 -29.87 -2.25 -23.19
N PHE A 364 -29.00 -1.72 -24.06
CA PHE A 364 -29.42 -1.01 -25.28
C PHE A 364 -28.87 -1.61 -26.58
N ALA A 365 -28.00 -2.62 -26.53
CA ALA A 365 -27.35 -3.18 -27.73
C ALA A 365 -27.68 -4.68 -27.92
N PRO A 366 -28.85 -5.02 -28.50
CA PRO A 366 -29.25 -6.39 -28.77
C PRO A 366 -28.15 -7.27 -29.40
N GLY A 367 -28.07 -8.53 -28.95
CA GLY A 367 -27.08 -9.51 -29.41
C GLY A 367 -25.70 -9.37 -28.74
N GLN A 368 -25.43 -8.27 -28.02
CA GLN A 368 -24.20 -8.12 -27.26
C GLN A 368 -24.31 -8.77 -25.87
N TRP A 369 -23.18 -9.25 -25.35
CA TRP A 369 -23.07 -9.72 -23.97
C TRP A 369 -23.17 -8.54 -23.00
N PHE A 370 -23.54 -8.81 -21.76
CA PHE A 370 -23.72 -7.79 -20.74
C PHE A 370 -23.24 -8.31 -19.39
N GLY A 371 -22.73 -7.45 -18.51
CA GLY A 371 -22.26 -7.89 -17.20
C GLY A 371 -21.62 -6.79 -16.37
N GLY A 372 -21.39 -7.10 -15.10
CA GLY A 372 -20.84 -6.18 -14.14
C GLY A 372 -20.69 -6.80 -12.75
N ALA A 373 -20.13 -6.03 -11.83
CA ALA A 373 -19.85 -6.50 -10.48
C ALA A 373 -19.87 -5.37 -9.46
N VAL A 374 -20.17 -5.72 -8.21
CA VAL A 374 -19.80 -4.93 -7.03
C VAL A 374 -18.49 -5.50 -6.51
N GLN A 375 -17.41 -4.75 -6.70
CA GLN A 375 -16.06 -5.14 -6.31
C GLN A 375 -15.63 -4.37 -5.06
N SER A 376 -15.16 -5.12 -4.07
CA SER A 376 -14.74 -4.56 -2.78
C SER A 376 -13.43 -3.79 -2.93
N ARG A 377 -13.27 -2.69 -2.17
CA ARG A 377 -11.99 -1.97 -2.11
C ARG A 377 -10.99 -2.63 -1.16
N GLN A 378 -11.45 -3.51 -0.27
CA GLN A 378 -10.61 -4.33 0.61
C GLN A 378 -11.06 -5.79 0.52
N THR A 379 -10.14 -6.71 0.77
CA THR A 379 -10.46 -8.14 0.82
C THR A 379 -11.34 -8.47 2.02
N HIS A 380 -12.37 -9.28 1.80
CA HIS A 380 -13.23 -9.82 2.86
C HIS A 380 -13.03 -11.32 3.05
N ASP A 381 -13.07 -11.78 4.29
CA ASP A 381 -13.21 -13.21 4.62
C ASP A 381 -14.70 -13.52 4.79
N MET A 382 -15.30 -14.12 3.76
CA MET A 382 -16.69 -14.54 3.72
C MET A 382 -16.88 -16.02 4.11
N SER A 383 -15.86 -16.67 4.67
CA SER A 383 -15.92 -18.10 5.01
C SER A 383 -17.00 -18.44 6.05
N GLY A 384 -17.35 -17.47 6.92
CA GLY A 384 -18.46 -17.56 7.87
C GLY A 384 -19.84 -17.72 7.23
N PHE A 385 -19.98 -17.45 5.93
CA PHE A 385 -21.22 -17.59 5.19
C PHE A 385 -21.35 -18.92 4.44
N ARG A 386 -20.39 -19.86 4.51
CA ARG A 386 -20.42 -21.09 3.70
C ARG A 386 -21.72 -21.90 3.85
N GLY A 387 -22.31 -21.93 5.05
CA GLY A 387 -23.59 -22.58 5.34
C GLY A 387 -24.84 -21.70 5.11
N GLY A 388 -24.64 -20.45 4.69
CA GLY A 388 -25.66 -19.43 4.54
C GLY A 388 -26.13 -19.22 3.10
N ASN A 389 -26.71 -18.06 2.83
CA ASN A 389 -27.30 -17.71 1.54
C ASN A 389 -26.91 -16.30 1.11
N ILE A 390 -26.86 -16.07 -0.20
CA ILE A 390 -26.93 -14.74 -0.81
C ILE A 390 -28.40 -14.49 -1.15
N LYS A 391 -28.98 -13.40 -0.63
CA LYS A 391 -30.33 -12.94 -0.91
C LYS A 391 -30.25 -11.63 -1.68
N LEU A 392 -31.15 -11.45 -2.63
CA LEU A 392 -31.24 -10.20 -3.39
C LEU A 392 -32.64 -9.97 -3.95
N LYS A 393 -32.99 -8.69 -4.11
CA LYS A 393 -34.14 -8.22 -4.88
C LYS A 393 -33.71 -8.00 -6.33
N ILE A 394 -34.53 -8.48 -7.26
CA ILE A 394 -34.26 -8.34 -8.70
C ILE A 394 -35.54 -7.98 -9.42
N LYS A 395 -35.50 -6.95 -10.28
CA LYS A 395 -36.54 -6.66 -11.27
C LYS A 395 -35.95 -6.85 -12.66
N ALA A 396 -36.34 -7.92 -13.35
CA ALA A 396 -35.81 -8.27 -14.67
C ALA A 396 -36.88 -8.96 -15.54
N PRO A 397 -36.83 -8.85 -16.88
CA PRO A 397 -37.75 -9.54 -17.76
C PRO A 397 -37.65 -11.07 -17.65
N ALA A 398 -38.78 -11.76 -17.80
CA ALA A 398 -38.82 -13.22 -17.76
C ALA A 398 -38.01 -13.86 -18.90
N ASN A 399 -37.98 -13.25 -20.08
CA ASN A 399 -37.31 -13.78 -21.27
C ASN A 399 -35.79 -13.51 -21.31
N VAL A 400 -35.20 -12.90 -20.29
CA VAL A 400 -33.76 -12.63 -20.21
C VAL A 400 -33.08 -13.71 -19.36
N ALA A 401 -32.07 -14.39 -19.91
CA ALA A 401 -31.23 -15.31 -19.15
C ALA A 401 -29.98 -14.57 -18.63
N PHE A 402 -29.57 -14.85 -17.39
CA PHE A 402 -28.37 -14.26 -16.79
C PHE A 402 -27.73 -15.23 -15.78
N LYS A 403 -26.50 -14.91 -15.37
CA LYS A 403 -25.74 -15.58 -14.32
C LYS A 403 -25.53 -14.60 -13.17
N ILE A 404 -25.53 -15.10 -11.94
CA ILE A 404 -25.01 -14.39 -10.76
C ILE A 404 -23.74 -15.08 -10.31
N GLY A 405 -22.71 -14.31 -9.99
CA GLY A 405 -21.39 -14.83 -9.65
C GLY A 405 -20.73 -14.15 -8.48
N ILE A 406 -19.60 -14.72 -8.09
CA ILE A 406 -18.67 -14.20 -7.08
C ILE A 406 -17.24 -14.49 -7.54
N LEU A 407 -16.29 -13.70 -7.02
CA LEU A 407 -14.87 -13.80 -7.38
C LEU A 407 -13.97 -13.68 -6.13
N ASP A 408 -13.01 -14.59 -6.03
CA ASP A 408 -11.92 -14.48 -5.04
C ASP A 408 -10.67 -13.75 -5.59
N ASN A 409 -9.70 -13.48 -4.73
CA ASN A 409 -8.44 -12.84 -5.12
C ASN A 409 -7.46 -13.76 -5.90
N TYR A 410 -7.84 -15.01 -6.15
CA TYR A 410 -7.05 -16.01 -6.87
C TYR A 410 -7.61 -16.31 -8.26
N THR A 411 -8.45 -15.42 -8.79
CA THR A 411 -9.09 -15.51 -10.12
C THR A 411 -10.13 -16.62 -10.26
N ASN A 412 -10.54 -17.26 -9.16
CA ASN A 412 -11.61 -18.25 -9.21
C ASN A 412 -12.96 -17.53 -9.28
N HIS A 413 -13.56 -17.55 -10.46
CA HIS A 413 -14.96 -17.16 -10.65
C HIS A 413 -15.87 -18.38 -10.49
N SER A 414 -17.03 -18.16 -9.88
CA SER A 414 -18.09 -19.16 -9.86
C SER A 414 -19.45 -18.50 -10.06
N TRP A 415 -20.36 -19.23 -10.70
CA TRP A 415 -21.60 -18.72 -11.25
C TRP A 415 -22.76 -19.67 -11.02
N VAL A 416 -23.92 -19.11 -10.72
CA VAL A 416 -25.22 -19.78 -10.82
C VAL A 416 -26.03 -19.18 -11.95
N THR A 417 -26.85 -20.00 -12.61
CA THR A 417 -27.61 -19.57 -13.80
C THR A 417 -29.09 -19.34 -13.48
N PHE A 418 -29.65 -18.27 -14.03
CA PHE A 418 -31.07 -17.94 -14.06
C PHE A 418 -31.56 -18.04 -15.51
N PRO A 419 -32.04 -19.21 -15.97
CA PRO A 419 -32.49 -19.40 -17.35
C PRO A 419 -33.71 -18.56 -17.68
N ALA A 420 -33.89 -18.14 -18.94
CA ALA A 420 -35.10 -17.44 -19.37
C ALA A 420 -36.38 -18.28 -19.13
N ASN A 421 -37.46 -17.61 -18.73
CA ASN A 421 -38.80 -18.15 -18.50
C ASN A 421 -38.88 -19.29 -17.46
N THR A 422 -37.85 -19.41 -16.61
CA THR A 422 -37.77 -20.44 -15.57
C THR A 422 -37.64 -19.79 -14.20
N THR A 423 -38.29 -20.37 -13.19
CA THR A 423 -38.05 -20.03 -11.78
C THR A 423 -36.78 -20.73 -11.32
N ALA A 424 -35.80 -19.96 -10.83
CA ALA A 424 -34.55 -20.47 -10.27
C ALA A 424 -34.28 -19.74 -8.95
N TYR A 425 -33.80 -20.46 -7.93
CA TYR A 425 -33.50 -19.89 -6.61
C TYR A 425 -34.66 -19.10 -5.97
N GLY A 426 -35.90 -19.53 -6.23
CA GLY A 426 -37.12 -18.86 -5.77
C GLY A 426 -37.52 -17.60 -6.54
N LEU A 427 -36.75 -17.17 -7.54
CA LEU A 427 -37.02 -15.95 -8.30
C LEU A 427 -38.17 -16.14 -9.29
N VAL A 428 -39.30 -15.48 -9.00
CA VAL A 428 -40.44 -15.34 -9.91
C VAL A 428 -40.33 -14.01 -10.65
N ARG A 429 -40.44 -14.03 -11.98
CA ARG A 429 -40.33 -12.84 -12.85
C ARG A 429 -41.66 -12.58 -13.56
N ASN A 430 -42.49 -11.74 -12.96
CA ASN A 430 -43.82 -11.37 -13.45
C ASN A 430 -43.94 -9.88 -13.81
N GLY A 431 -42.81 -9.19 -13.99
CA GLY A 431 -42.75 -7.74 -14.22
C GLY A 431 -42.59 -6.91 -12.94
N GLU A 432 -42.69 -7.51 -11.76
CA GLU A 432 -42.42 -6.87 -10.48
C GLU A 432 -41.08 -7.29 -9.86
N TRP A 433 -40.71 -6.62 -8.75
CA TRP A 433 -39.57 -7.01 -7.94
C TRP A 433 -39.77 -8.43 -7.38
N GLY A 434 -38.83 -9.32 -7.69
CA GLY A 434 -38.75 -10.67 -7.15
C GLY A 434 -37.60 -10.82 -6.16
N THR A 435 -37.55 -11.97 -5.46
CA THR A 435 -36.45 -12.32 -4.55
C THR A 435 -35.78 -13.59 -5.03
N ALA A 436 -34.44 -13.57 -5.08
CA ALA A 436 -33.62 -14.77 -5.25
C ALA A 436 -32.93 -15.10 -3.92
N THR A 437 -32.81 -16.40 -3.61
CA THR A 437 -32.03 -16.91 -2.46
C THR A 437 -31.11 -18.02 -2.94
N ILE A 438 -29.82 -17.73 -3.01
CA ILE A 438 -28.78 -18.60 -3.56
C ILE A 438 -27.96 -19.18 -2.41
N PRO A 439 -27.88 -20.51 -2.24
CA PRO A 439 -27.01 -21.11 -1.23
C PRO A 439 -25.53 -20.77 -1.49
N VAL A 440 -24.80 -20.28 -0.48
CA VAL A 440 -23.38 -19.93 -0.64
C VAL A 440 -22.55 -21.17 -1.00
N ALA A 441 -22.87 -22.32 -0.41
CA ALA A 441 -22.22 -23.59 -0.73
C ALA A 441 -22.31 -23.97 -2.22
N GLU A 442 -23.41 -23.59 -2.89
CA GLU A 442 -23.63 -23.87 -4.31
C GLU A 442 -22.85 -22.90 -5.18
N ILE A 443 -23.02 -21.59 -4.97
CA ILE A 443 -22.34 -20.58 -5.78
C ILE A 443 -20.84 -20.54 -5.53
N ALA A 444 -20.33 -20.83 -4.33
CA ALA A 444 -18.88 -20.89 -4.08
C ALA A 444 -18.23 -22.13 -4.70
N GLY A 445 -18.97 -23.23 -4.80
CA GLY A 445 -18.43 -24.49 -5.30
C GLY A 445 -17.15 -24.94 -4.55
N PRO A 446 -16.29 -25.75 -5.20
CA PRO A 446 -15.08 -26.28 -4.57
C PRO A 446 -13.86 -25.36 -4.68
N LEU A 447 -13.86 -24.37 -5.58
CA LEU A 447 -12.65 -23.59 -5.93
C LEU A 447 -12.62 -22.19 -5.32
N VAL A 448 -13.76 -21.56 -5.07
CA VAL A 448 -13.77 -20.18 -4.53
C VAL A 448 -13.25 -20.17 -3.10
N ALA A 449 -12.17 -19.43 -2.89
CA ALA A 449 -11.55 -19.18 -1.60
C ALA A 449 -12.33 -18.10 -0.84
N LEU A 450 -13.42 -18.48 -0.17
CA LEU A 450 -14.24 -17.56 0.62
C LEU A 450 -13.46 -16.75 1.68
N GLN A 451 -12.30 -17.23 2.12
CA GLN A 451 -11.42 -16.51 3.03
C GLN A 451 -10.70 -15.29 2.41
N SER A 452 -10.78 -15.10 1.08
CA SER A 452 -10.11 -14.01 0.37
C SER A 452 -10.93 -13.55 -0.83
N MET A 453 -12.05 -12.88 -0.55
CA MET A 453 -13.01 -12.44 -1.57
C MET A 453 -12.65 -11.08 -2.17
N ASN A 454 -13.00 -10.92 -3.45
CA ASN A 454 -12.83 -9.71 -4.24
C ASN A 454 -14.20 -9.10 -4.61
N SER A 455 -14.94 -9.79 -5.49
CA SER A 455 -16.30 -9.42 -5.88
C SER A 455 -17.30 -10.24 -5.07
N LEU A 456 -18.14 -9.56 -4.29
CA LEU A 456 -19.19 -10.19 -3.48
C LEU A 456 -20.51 -10.37 -4.24
N PHE A 457 -20.60 -9.78 -5.43
CA PHE A 457 -21.72 -9.93 -6.36
C PHE A 457 -21.27 -9.59 -7.77
N GLU A 458 -21.54 -10.50 -8.70
CA GLU A 458 -21.34 -10.31 -10.14
C GLU A 458 -22.62 -10.71 -10.88
N PHE A 459 -22.86 -10.13 -12.05
CA PHE A 459 -23.89 -10.55 -12.98
C PHE A 459 -23.34 -10.59 -14.40
N LEU A 460 -23.80 -11.55 -15.22
CA LEU A 460 -23.30 -11.74 -16.58
C LEU A 460 -24.38 -12.39 -17.46
N SER A 461 -24.42 -12.04 -18.75
CA SER A 461 -25.24 -12.76 -19.73
C SER A 461 -24.86 -14.24 -19.81
N VAL A 462 -25.83 -15.11 -20.10
CA VAL A 462 -25.55 -16.54 -20.36
C VAL A 462 -24.95 -16.69 -21.75
N ASP A 463 -23.87 -17.45 -21.87
CA ASP A 463 -23.18 -17.69 -23.13
C ASP A 463 -24.13 -18.33 -24.16
N GLY A 464 -24.12 -17.82 -25.38
CA GLY A 464 -25.04 -18.25 -26.44
C GLY A 464 -26.51 -17.82 -26.26
N SER A 465 -26.85 -17.06 -25.21
CA SER A 465 -28.21 -16.60 -24.91
C SER A 465 -28.28 -15.07 -24.73
N ASN A 466 -27.51 -14.32 -25.54
CA ASN A 466 -27.53 -12.85 -25.48
C ASN A 466 -28.93 -12.30 -25.80
N PRO A 467 -29.40 -11.25 -25.10
CA PRO A 467 -30.74 -10.71 -25.30
C PRO A 467 -30.95 -10.15 -26.72
N ALA A 468 -32.06 -10.53 -27.35
CA ALA A 468 -32.40 -10.09 -28.71
C ALA A 468 -33.12 -8.73 -28.76
N ALA A 469 -33.40 -8.13 -27.61
CA ALA A 469 -34.08 -6.84 -27.48
C ALA A 469 -33.50 -6.04 -26.31
N SER A 470 -33.65 -4.72 -26.37
CA SER A 470 -33.33 -3.82 -25.27
C SER A 470 -34.24 -4.09 -24.07
N PHE A 471 -33.70 -3.93 -22.86
CA PHE A 471 -34.47 -4.08 -21.63
C PHE A 471 -33.81 -3.31 -20.49
N GLN A 472 -34.54 -3.15 -19.40
CA GLN A 472 -33.97 -2.72 -18.13
C GLN A 472 -34.02 -3.83 -17.10
N MET A 473 -33.04 -3.84 -16.22
CA MET A 473 -33.03 -4.68 -15.02
C MET A 473 -32.49 -3.91 -13.83
N ALA A 474 -32.85 -4.32 -12.63
CA ALA A 474 -32.35 -3.71 -11.42
C ALA A 474 -32.09 -4.75 -10.32
N PHE A 475 -31.09 -4.45 -9.50
CA PHE A 475 -30.75 -5.19 -8.30
C PHE A 475 -30.84 -4.28 -7.08
N ASP A 476 -31.32 -4.85 -5.97
CA ASP A 476 -31.42 -4.18 -4.67
C ASP A 476 -31.28 -5.23 -3.55
N ASP A 477 -31.03 -4.80 -2.32
CA ASP A 477 -30.89 -5.67 -1.13
C ASP A 477 -29.98 -6.90 -1.32
N ILE A 478 -28.80 -6.71 -1.90
CA ILE A 478 -27.81 -7.77 -2.10
C ILE A 478 -27.11 -8.05 -0.77
N ILE A 479 -27.44 -9.17 -0.15
CA ILE A 479 -27.06 -9.48 1.24
C ILE A 479 -26.57 -10.92 1.34
N TRP A 480 -25.43 -11.10 2.00
CA TRP A 480 -24.99 -12.39 2.48
C TRP A 480 -25.55 -12.61 3.89
N ASP A 481 -26.16 -13.77 4.15
CA ASP A 481 -26.82 -14.12 5.40
C ASP A 481 -26.32 -15.49 5.87
N SER A 482 -25.56 -15.53 6.97
CA SER A 482 -24.94 -16.75 7.47
C SER A 482 -25.95 -17.71 8.11
N GLY A 483 -27.19 -17.25 8.36
CA GLY A 483 -28.22 -18.03 9.05
C GLY A 483 -27.97 -18.21 10.55
N VAL A 484 -26.91 -17.60 11.10
CA VAL A 484 -26.55 -17.62 12.53
C VAL A 484 -26.28 -16.19 13.01
N ALA A 485 -26.64 -15.89 14.25
CA ALA A 485 -26.30 -14.60 14.85
C ALA A 485 -24.77 -14.43 14.91
N ALA A 486 -24.27 -13.22 14.64
CA ALA A 486 -22.85 -12.93 14.75
C ALA A 486 -22.36 -13.20 16.18
N VAL A 487 -21.44 -14.14 16.32
CA VAL A 487 -20.63 -14.27 17.55
C VAL A 487 -19.54 -13.22 17.48
N ASN A 488 -19.42 -12.40 18.53
CA ASN A 488 -18.39 -11.36 18.63
C ASN A 488 -17.04 -11.94 18.20
N ALA A 489 -16.45 -11.37 17.14
CA ALA A 489 -15.15 -11.79 16.66
C ALA A 489 -14.15 -11.75 17.81
N VAL A 490 -13.55 -12.90 18.12
CA VAL A 490 -12.42 -12.96 19.05
C VAL A 490 -11.28 -12.20 18.36
N ALA A 491 -10.92 -11.05 18.91
CA ALA A 491 -9.78 -10.28 18.44
C ALA A 491 -8.55 -11.20 18.47
N VAL A 492 -8.05 -11.60 17.30
CA VAL A 492 -6.77 -12.27 17.20
C VAL A 492 -5.73 -11.19 17.49
N THR A 493 -5.17 -11.22 18.70
CA THR A 493 -4.03 -10.36 19.07
C THR A 493 -2.90 -10.61 18.08
N ALA A 494 -2.56 -9.58 17.31
CA ALA A 494 -1.38 -9.58 16.46
C ALA A 494 -0.12 -9.91 17.30
N PRO A 495 0.89 -10.59 16.73
CA PRO A 495 2.19 -10.72 17.37
C PRO A 495 2.72 -9.33 17.74
N ALA A 496 3.26 -9.18 18.96
CA ALA A 496 3.74 -7.89 19.44
C ALA A 496 4.81 -7.32 18.49
N LEU A 497 4.43 -6.26 17.80
CA LEU A 497 5.30 -5.40 17.02
C LEU A 497 6.26 -4.67 17.98
N ALA A 498 7.56 -4.95 17.84
CA ALA A 498 8.68 -4.43 18.63
C ALA A 498 8.51 -4.58 20.17
N LYS A 499 9.15 -5.60 20.76
CA LYS A 499 9.32 -5.65 22.23
C LYS A 499 10.31 -4.54 22.64
N THR A 500 9.92 -3.67 23.56
CA THR A 500 10.83 -2.72 24.21
C THR A 500 11.88 -3.50 25.02
N ALA A 501 13.11 -3.61 24.52
CA ALA A 501 14.23 -4.05 25.34
C ALA A 501 14.81 -2.84 26.07
N ALA A 502 15.09 -2.98 27.37
CA ALA A 502 15.78 -1.95 28.14
C ALA A 502 17.26 -1.93 27.74
N VAL A 503 17.61 -1.12 26.73
CA VAL A 503 18.99 -0.81 26.38
C VAL A 503 19.53 0.14 27.47
N PRO A 504 20.59 -0.22 28.22
CA PRO A 504 21.24 0.72 29.11
C PRO A 504 21.75 1.90 28.31
N THR A 505 21.28 3.09 28.66
CA THR A 505 21.56 4.33 27.93
C THR A 505 22.05 5.41 28.90
N ALA A 506 23.01 6.19 28.43
CA ALA A 506 23.62 7.29 29.17
C ALA A 506 23.78 8.52 28.27
N SER A 507 23.77 9.68 28.89
CA SER A 507 24.14 10.95 28.26
C SER A 507 25.05 11.72 29.21
N THR A 508 26.16 12.21 28.70
CA THR A 508 27.16 12.94 29.49
C THR A 508 27.53 14.24 28.77
N GLN A 509 27.34 15.38 29.42
CA GLN A 509 27.84 16.66 28.90
C GLN A 509 29.36 16.67 29.06
N THR A 510 30.09 16.43 27.97
CA THR A 510 31.56 16.29 27.96
C THR A 510 32.28 17.63 27.84
N GLY A 511 31.54 18.71 27.58
CA GLY A 511 32.06 20.07 27.44
C GLY A 511 30.95 21.12 27.45
N ALA A 512 31.32 22.41 27.37
CA ALA A 512 30.34 23.51 27.39
C ALA A 512 29.37 23.48 26.19
N THR A 513 29.78 22.89 25.08
CA THR A 513 29.03 22.85 23.82
C THR A 513 28.83 21.44 23.28
N THR A 514 29.10 20.41 24.09
CA THR A 514 29.11 19.00 23.64
C THR A 514 28.36 18.07 24.58
N LEU A 515 27.55 17.18 24.00
CA LEU A 515 26.81 16.13 24.69
C LEU A 515 27.16 14.78 24.04
N GLU A 516 27.70 13.86 24.83
CA GLU A 516 27.92 12.48 24.39
C GLU A 516 26.70 11.63 24.74
N LEU A 517 26.19 10.90 23.75
CA LEU A 517 25.18 9.86 23.90
C LEU A 517 25.85 8.49 23.84
N ALA A 518 25.46 7.59 24.73
CA ALA A 518 25.96 6.22 24.77
C ALA A 518 24.84 5.20 25.01
N ALA A 519 24.92 4.06 24.35
CA ALA A 519 23.96 2.97 24.46
C ALA A 519 24.66 1.60 24.34
N ASN A 520 24.30 0.65 25.21
CA ASN A 520 24.88 -0.69 25.23
C ASN A 520 23.94 -1.69 24.53
N ALA A 521 24.19 -1.98 23.26
CA ALA A 521 23.47 -2.99 22.49
C ALA A 521 24.43 -4.04 21.92
N THR A 522 23.90 -5.22 21.60
CA THR A 522 24.65 -6.33 21.01
C THR A 522 24.88 -6.16 19.50
N GLY A 523 24.17 -5.24 18.86
CA GLY A 523 24.35 -4.83 17.47
C GLY A 523 24.52 -3.33 17.32
N TRP A 524 24.14 -2.80 16.15
CA TRP A 524 24.19 -1.38 15.89
C TRP A 524 23.21 -0.59 16.77
N VAL A 525 23.49 0.69 16.96
CA VAL A 525 22.59 1.64 17.61
C VAL A 525 22.45 2.90 16.76
N ASP A 526 21.23 3.33 16.53
CA ASP A 526 20.89 4.62 15.94
C ASP A 526 20.36 5.56 17.04
N ALA A 527 20.93 6.76 17.14
CA ALA A 527 20.44 7.82 18.02
C ALA A 527 19.50 8.75 17.24
N HIS A 528 18.32 8.99 17.79
CA HIS A 528 17.34 9.96 17.29
C HIS A 528 17.30 11.13 18.27
N TYR A 529 17.48 12.37 17.81
CA TYR A 529 17.46 13.53 18.70
C TYR A 529 16.93 14.81 18.06
N THR A 530 16.38 15.70 18.88
CA THR A 530 16.03 17.08 18.54
C THR A 530 16.83 18.04 19.42
N VAL A 531 16.99 19.29 18.99
CA VAL A 531 17.53 20.38 19.81
C VAL A 531 16.51 21.50 19.83
N ASN A 532 16.04 21.88 21.03
CA ASN A 532 15.02 22.91 21.25
C ASN A 532 13.72 22.68 20.44
N GLY A 533 13.27 21.42 20.33
CA GLY A 533 12.08 21.06 19.56
C GLY A 533 12.22 21.24 18.05
N GLY A 534 13.45 21.37 17.55
CA GLY A 534 13.73 21.39 16.11
C GLY A 534 13.56 20.03 15.44
N GLU A 535 14.01 19.93 14.19
CA GLU A 535 13.90 18.71 13.39
C GLU A 535 14.61 17.50 14.03
N THR A 536 13.96 16.33 13.93
CA THR A 536 14.54 15.06 14.39
C THR A 536 15.70 14.64 13.50
N ARG A 537 16.86 14.40 14.11
CA ARG A 537 18.06 13.86 13.46
C ARG A 537 18.27 12.41 13.88
N THR A 538 18.52 11.53 12.90
CA THR A 538 18.90 10.12 13.13
C THR A 538 20.37 9.93 12.76
N VAL A 539 21.15 9.32 13.65
CA VAL A 539 22.58 9.04 13.40
C VAL A 539 22.97 7.65 13.88
N ARG A 540 23.63 6.88 13.00
CA ARG A 540 24.30 5.62 13.38
C ARG A 540 25.46 5.90 14.30
N MET A 541 25.35 5.40 15.52
CA MET A 541 26.38 5.52 16.54
C MET A 541 27.55 4.60 16.20
N ARG A 542 28.75 5.03 16.58
CA ARG A 542 29.97 4.25 16.40
C ARG A 542 30.14 3.29 17.57
N GLN A 543 30.37 2.02 17.29
CA GLN A 543 30.71 1.05 18.33
C GLN A 543 32.12 1.34 18.89
N ASP A 544 32.20 1.47 20.21
CA ASP A 544 33.41 1.75 20.99
C ASP A 544 33.43 0.84 22.24
N GLY A 545 34.11 -0.31 22.11
CA GLY A 545 34.07 -1.37 23.09
C GLY A 545 32.67 -2.00 23.21
N ALA A 546 32.13 -2.02 24.42
CA ALA A 546 30.79 -2.57 24.71
C ALA A 546 29.63 -1.58 24.51
N ALA A 547 29.94 -0.32 24.20
CA ALA A 547 28.95 0.75 24.02
C ALA A 547 29.02 1.29 22.59
N SER A 548 27.89 1.72 22.05
CA SER A 548 27.85 2.61 20.90
C SER A 548 27.79 4.05 21.38
N ARG A 549 28.58 4.95 20.76
CA ARG A 549 28.70 6.36 21.16
C ARG A 549 28.47 7.33 20.00
N TYR A 550 27.91 8.49 20.30
CA TYR A 550 27.82 9.63 19.39
C TYR A 550 27.91 10.95 20.16
N THR A 551 28.72 11.89 19.66
CA THR A 551 28.92 13.20 20.30
C THR A 551 28.26 14.30 19.49
N LEU A 552 27.27 14.95 20.10
CA LEU A 552 26.65 16.15 19.58
C LEU A 552 27.55 17.34 19.92
N GLY A 553 27.77 18.22 18.94
CA GLY A 553 28.53 19.45 19.11
C GLY A 553 27.72 20.68 18.72
N GLY A 554 28.22 21.87 19.06
CA GLY A 554 27.60 23.15 18.72
C GLY A 554 26.40 23.54 19.58
N LEU A 555 26.21 22.86 20.71
CA LEU A 555 25.14 23.16 21.67
C LEU A 555 25.48 24.40 22.50
N LYS A 556 24.47 25.07 23.03
CA LYS A 556 24.57 26.25 23.90
C LYS A 556 23.98 25.94 25.27
N LYS A 557 24.43 26.67 26.29
CA LYS A 557 23.81 26.63 27.62
C LYS A 557 22.31 26.95 27.51
N GLY A 558 21.48 26.10 28.10
CA GLY A 558 20.03 26.19 28.04
C GLY A 558 19.39 25.43 26.87
N ASP A 559 20.17 24.92 25.89
CA ASP A 559 19.63 24.05 24.86
C ASP A 559 19.04 22.79 25.48
N VAL A 560 17.86 22.39 25.03
CA VAL A 560 17.17 21.16 25.42
C VAL A 560 17.38 20.13 24.32
N VAL A 561 18.06 19.04 24.64
CA VAL A 561 18.25 17.90 23.75
C VAL A 561 17.29 16.78 24.17
N GLU A 562 16.30 16.48 23.35
CA GLU A 562 15.47 15.29 23.51
C GLU A 562 16.00 14.19 22.60
N TYR A 563 16.14 12.97 23.12
CA TYR A 563 16.73 11.86 22.37
C TYR A 563 16.16 10.50 22.76
N ARG A 564 16.21 9.56 21.81
CA ARG A 564 15.97 8.12 21.99
C ARG A 564 16.94 7.32 21.12
N PHE A 565 17.00 6.02 21.35
CA PHE A 565 17.79 5.09 20.55
C PHE A 565 16.93 3.98 19.98
N THR A 566 17.17 3.65 18.71
CA THR A 566 16.79 2.36 18.11
C THR A 566 18.03 1.47 18.11
N SER A 567 17.92 0.21 18.52
CA SER A 567 19.07 -0.72 18.50
C SER A 567 18.71 -2.13 18.10
N TRP A 568 19.63 -2.82 17.43
CA TRP A 568 19.52 -4.24 17.12
C TRP A 568 19.93 -5.11 18.30
N ASP A 569 19.03 -6.02 18.71
CA ASP A 569 19.38 -7.12 19.60
C ASP A 569 19.60 -8.40 18.79
N SER A 570 20.87 -8.78 18.63
CA SER A 570 21.26 -9.96 17.89
C SER A 570 20.71 -11.28 18.44
N ARG A 571 20.28 -11.32 19.72
CA ARG A 571 19.70 -12.53 20.33
C ARG A 571 18.25 -12.73 19.93
N SER A 572 17.48 -11.64 19.89
CA SER A 572 16.07 -11.69 19.50
C SER A 572 15.87 -11.46 17.99
N GLN A 573 16.90 -11.02 17.27
CA GLN A 573 16.84 -10.64 15.85
C GLN A 573 15.78 -9.56 15.60
N LEU A 574 15.68 -8.59 16.51
CA LEU A 574 14.71 -7.51 16.46
C LEU A 574 15.38 -6.17 16.77
N ALA A 575 14.88 -5.11 16.12
CA ALA A 575 15.18 -3.74 16.52
C ALA A 575 14.24 -3.32 17.65
N THR A 576 14.76 -2.52 18.59
CA THR A 576 14.03 -2.07 19.77
C THR A 576 14.29 -0.60 20.06
N ASP A 577 13.24 0.10 20.49
CA ASP A 577 13.29 1.50 20.91
C ASP A 577 13.50 1.61 22.42
N SER A 578 14.32 2.58 22.81
CA SER A 578 14.41 3.07 24.18
C SER A 578 13.42 4.22 24.43
N ALA A 579 13.13 4.47 25.71
CA ALA A 579 12.31 5.61 26.12
C ALA A 579 12.98 6.94 25.74
N VAL A 580 12.16 7.92 25.37
CA VAL A 580 12.62 9.30 25.14
C VAL A 580 13.18 9.88 26.44
N ARG A 581 14.33 10.54 26.33
CA ARG A 581 15.02 11.26 27.41
C ARG A 581 15.24 12.71 27.02
N SER A 582 15.38 13.58 28.02
CA SER A 582 15.64 15.01 27.82
C SER A 582 16.82 15.46 28.68
N VAL A 583 17.72 16.25 28.09
CA VAL A 583 18.88 16.85 28.77
C VAL A 583 18.92 18.33 28.47
N VAL A 584 19.01 19.15 29.52
CA VAL A 584 19.25 20.58 29.42
C VAL A 584 20.74 20.85 29.56
N MET A 585 21.35 21.48 28.57
CA MET A 585 22.77 21.84 28.57
C MET A 585 23.07 22.86 29.67
N LYS A 586 23.99 22.53 30.57
CA LYS A 586 24.36 23.33 31.75
C LYS A 586 25.37 24.44 31.44
#